data_AF-A0AA37VJU6-F1
#
_entry.id   AF-A0AA37VJU6-F1
#
_cell.length_a   1.000
_cell.length_b   1.000
_cell.length_c   1.000
_cell.angle_alpha   90.00
_cell.angle_beta   90.00
_cell.angle_gamma   90.00
#
_symmetry.space_group_name_H-M   'P 1'
#
loop_
_entity.id
_entity.type
_entity.pdbx_description
1 polymer ?
#
loop_
_entity_poly.entity_id
_entity_poly.type
_entity_poly.pdbx_seq_one_letter_code
_entity_poly.pdbx_strand_id
1 'polypeptide(L)'
;MGVVSAAPAQSQTVRAKEFAVGQIWSIKSPTPTTTKIGIGRIETQNKRVIIHIWAFDVPFTAAGPGAPKTTRIAHMPFDRAALAASVDQLLKEKAAVNPDLDAGYQQWQTANGGVFTIGVAEAISVSFGALQGAGSGERRPKNLNAKN
;
A
#
# COMPACT_ATOMS: atom_id res chain seq x y z
N MET A 1 -45.02 33.22 2.23
CA MET A 1 -43.67 33.72 1.88
C MET A 1 -42.68 32.98 2.76
N GLY A 2 -41.99 31.99 2.19
CA GLY A 2 -41.09 31.11 2.94
C GLY A 2 -39.71 31.73 3.11
N VAL A 3 -39.20 31.73 4.34
CA VAL A 3 -37.80 32.05 4.64
C VAL A 3 -36.97 30.78 4.44
N VAL A 4 -36.03 30.84 3.49
CA VAL A 4 -35.03 29.79 3.27
C VAL A 4 -33.93 30.01 4.31
N SER A 5 -33.88 29.16 5.34
CA SER A 5 -32.72 29.09 6.23
C SER A 5 -31.56 28.47 5.49
N ALA A 6 -30.57 29.28 5.12
CA ALA A 6 -29.27 28.79 4.70
C ALA A 6 -28.50 28.29 5.94
N ALA A 7 -28.35 26.98 6.06
CA ALA A 7 -27.44 26.39 7.03
C ALA A 7 -25.98 26.68 6.60
N PRO A 8 -25.06 26.99 7.53
CA PRO A 8 -23.67 27.19 7.17
C PRO A 8 -23.05 25.85 6.73
N ALA A 9 -22.37 25.87 5.59
CA ALA A 9 -21.51 24.77 5.16
C ALA A 9 -20.42 24.57 6.23
N GLN A 10 -20.51 23.48 6.98
CA GLN A 10 -19.45 23.07 7.89
C GLN A 10 -18.22 22.70 7.04
N SER A 11 -17.21 23.56 7.09
CA SER A 11 -15.87 23.28 6.59
C SER A 11 -15.42 21.93 7.17
N GLN A 12 -15.37 20.91 6.32
CA GLN A 12 -14.72 19.64 6.64
C GLN A 12 -13.22 19.88 6.66
N THR A 13 -12.72 20.49 7.72
CA THR A 13 -11.33 20.35 8.12
C THR A 13 -11.11 18.85 8.23
N VAL A 14 -10.33 18.27 7.31
CA VAL A 14 -10.02 16.84 7.28
C VAL A 14 -9.48 16.49 8.67
N ARG A 15 -10.31 15.90 9.55
CA ARG A 15 -9.81 15.41 10.82
C ARG A 15 -8.71 14.43 10.47
N ALA A 16 -7.50 14.72 10.93
CA ALA A 16 -6.35 13.90 10.62
C ALA A 16 -6.66 12.48 11.10
N LYS A 17 -6.73 11.51 10.18
CA LYS A 17 -7.10 10.13 10.53
C LYS A 17 -6.13 9.61 11.59
N GLU A 18 -6.67 9.11 12.69
CA GLU A 18 -5.88 8.47 13.75
C GLU A 18 -5.76 6.98 13.45
N PHE A 19 -4.52 6.52 13.34
CA PHE A 19 -4.21 5.12 13.08
C PHE A 19 -3.82 4.43 14.38
N ALA A 20 -4.26 3.19 14.53
CA ALA A 20 -3.87 2.32 15.63
C ALA A 20 -3.48 0.94 15.10
N VAL A 21 -2.51 0.31 15.76
CA VAL A 21 -2.09 -1.07 15.45
C VAL A 21 -3.28 -2.01 15.60
N GLY A 22 -3.40 -2.94 14.64
CA GLY A 22 -4.50 -3.89 14.56
C GLY A 22 -5.71 -3.39 13.76
N GLN A 23 -5.75 -2.12 13.33
CA GLN A 23 -6.82 -1.66 12.46
C GLN A 23 -6.72 -2.26 11.06
N ILE A 24 -7.87 -2.51 10.44
CA ILE A 24 -8.00 -2.90 9.03
C ILE A 24 -8.80 -1.84 8.29
N TRP A 25 -8.29 -1.40 7.14
CA TRP A 25 -8.91 -0.37 6.30
C TRP A 25 -9.11 -0.86 4.87
N SER A 26 -10.20 -0.41 4.23
CA SER A 26 -10.29 -0.39 2.77
C SER A 26 -9.47 0.78 2.22
N ILE A 27 -9.09 0.69 0.95
CA ILE A 27 -8.35 1.75 0.26
C ILE A 27 -9.20 2.42 -0.81
N LYS A 28 -8.91 3.70 -1.04
CA LYS A 28 -9.33 4.39 -2.26
C LYS A 28 -8.55 3.83 -3.43
N SER A 29 -9.23 3.66 -4.55
CA SER A 29 -8.64 3.16 -5.79
C SER A 29 -9.40 3.74 -6.98
N PRO A 30 -8.74 4.09 -8.09
CA PRO A 30 -9.41 4.59 -9.29
C PRO A 30 -10.29 3.52 -9.96
N THR A 31 -10.01 2.24 -9.69
CA THR A 31 -10.83 1.10 -10.13
C THR A 31 -11.31 0.30 -8.92
N PRO A 32 -12.45 -0.42 -9.01
CA PRO A 32 -12.88 -1.31 -7.96
C PRO A 32 -11.77 -2.30 -7.55
N THR A 33 -11.56 -2.47 -6.25
CA THR A 33 -10.52 -3.34 -5.70
C THR A 33 -11.01 -4.05 -4.44
N THR A 34 -10.52 -5.27 -4.23
CA THR A 34 -10.73 -6.05 -2.99
C THR A 34 -9.68 -5.77 -1.94
N THR A 35 -8.66 -4.98 -2.29
CA THR A 35 -7.49 -4.69 -1.46
C THR A 35 -7.89 -4.08 -0.12
N LYS A 36 -7.32 -4.65 0.94
CA LYS A 36 -7.39 -4.13 2.30
C LYS A 36 -5.98 -3.97 2.83
N ILE A 37 -5.83 -3.12 3.83
CA ILE A 37 -4.58 -2.98 4.57
C ILE A 37 -4.81 -3.22 6.04
N GLY A 38 -3.79 -3.75 6.72
CA GLY A 38 -3.74 -3.81 8.18
C GLY A 38 -2.59 -2.96 8.72
N ILE A 39 -2.82 -2.29 9.85
CA ILE A 39 -1.81 -1.50 10.54
C ILE A 39 -1.04 -2.41 11.50
N GLY A 40 0.25 -2.61 11.27
CA GLY A 40 1.07 -3.52 12.08
C GLY A 40 1.99 -2.84 13.06
N ARG A 41 2.60 -1.73 12.65
CA ARG A 41 3.46 -0.92 13.50
C ARG A 41 3.32 0.56 13.16
N ILE A 42 3.46 1.39 14.19
CA ILE A 42 3.55 2.84 14.06
C ILE A 42 4.80 3.25 14.83
N GLU A 43 5.70 3.98 14.18
CA GLU A 43 6.91 4.50 14.80
C GLU A 43 7.16 5.96 14.41
N THR A 44 7.98 6.64 15.21
CA THR A 44 8.41 8.01 14.92
C THR A 44 9.92 8.04 14.74
N GLN A 45 10.38 8.47 13.58
CA GLN A 45 11.79 8.62 13.24
C GLN A 45 12.02 10.02 12.69
N ASN A 46 12.97 10.79 13.25
CA ASN A 46 13.29 12.15 12.80
C ASN A 46 12.06 13.08 12.69
N LYS A 47 11.15 13.02 13.66
CA LYS A 47 9.87 13.76 13.69
C LYS A 47 8.85 13.35 12.60
N ARG A 48 9.13 12.31 11.82
CA ARG A 48 8.20 11.71 10.85
C ARG A 48 7.53 10.49 11.47
N VAL A 49 6.21 10.40 11.32
CA VAL A 49 5.45 9.21 11.69
C VAL A 49 5.44 8.25 10.50
N ILE A 50 5.94 7.04 10.73
CA ILE A 50 5.99 5.96 9.75
C ILE A 50 4.99 4.88 10.20
N ILE A 51 4.15 4.47 9.26
CA ILE A 51 3.11 3.47 9.50
C ILE A 51 3.41 2.26 8.63
N HIS A 52 3.69 1.13 9.27
CA HIS A 52 4.02 -0.13 8.61
C HIS A 52 2.75 -0.93 8.47
N ILE A 53 2.40 -1.23 7.23
CA ILE A 53 1.19 -1.96 6.89
C ILE A 53 1.54 -3.29 6.22
N TRP A 54 0.56 -4.18 6.18
CA TRP A 54 0.51 -5.26 5.19
C TRP A 54 -0.74 -5.05 4.31
N ALA A 55 -0.64 -5.41 3.03
CA ALA A 55 -1.78 -5.38 2.11
C ALA A 55 -2.23 -6.80 1.79
N PHE A 56 -3.53 -7.05 1.76
CA PHE A 56 -4.09 -8.37 1.49
C PHE A 56 -5.36 -8.26 0.65
N ASP A 57 -5.79 -9.39 0.09
CA ASP A 57 -6.80 -9.46 -0.97
C ASP A 57 -6.45 -8.56 -2.16
N VAL A 58 -5.15 -8.38 -2.42
CA VAL A 58 -4.65 -7.56 -3.51
C VAL A 58 -4.91 -8.30 -4.81
N PRO A 59 -5.68 -7.77 -5.77
CA PRO A 59 -5.92 -8.43 -7.04
C PRO A 59 -4.60 -8.76 -7.74
N PHE A 60 -4.41 -10.03 -8.07
CA PHE A 60 -3.21 -10.53 -8.72
C PHE A 60 -3.59 -11.68 -9.63
N THR A 61 -3.17 -11.63 -10.89
CA THR A 61 -3.40 -12.72 -11.83
C THR A 61 -2.14 -13.57 -11.90
N ALA A 62 -2.11 -14.64 -11.11
CA ALA A 62 -1.09 -15.67 -11.24
C ALA A 62 -1.29 -16.46 -12.54
N ALA A 63 -0.20 -16.97 -13.12
CA ALA A 63 -0.27 -17.79 -14.33
C ALA A 63 -0.81 -19.20 -13.99
N GLY A 64 -1.79 -19.67 -14.78
CA GLY A 64 -2.27 -21.05 -14.78
C GLY A 64 -3.71 -21.26 -14.28
N PRO A 65 -4.39 -22.33 -14.72
CA PRO A 65 -5.71 -22.70 -14.22
C PRO A 65 -5.71 -22.97 -12.72
N GLY A 66 -6.69 -22.43 -11.99
CA GLY A 66 -6.85 -22.63 -10.54
C GLY A 66 -5.92 -21.80 -9.66
N ALA A 67 -5.07 -20.94 -10.24
CA ALA A 67 -4.18 -20.09 -9.46
C ALA A 67 -4.97 -19.03 -8.66
N PRO A 68 -4.47 -18.61 -7.47
CA PRO A 68 -5.10 -17.55 -6.68
C PRO A 68 -5.26 -16.26 -7.48
N LYS A 69 -6.43 -15.63 -7.34
CA LYS A 69 -6.74 -14.32 -7.96
C LYS A 69 -6.35 -13.13 -7.08
N THR A 70 -5.85 -13.40 -5.88
CA THR A 70 -5.39 -12.40 -4.95
C THR A 70 -4.07 -12.82 -4.35
N THR A 71 -3.33 -11.83 -3.85
CA THR A 71 -2.08 -12.01 -3.14
C THR A 71 -2.01 -11.11 -1.91
N ARG A 72 -0.89 -11.21 -1.20
CA ARG A 72 -0.55 -10.41 -0.03
C ARG A 72 0.81 -9.76 -0.24
N ILE A 73 0.96 -8.53 0.24
CA ILE A 73 2.25 -7.85 0.39
C ILE A 73 2.52 -7.74 1.90
N ALA A 74 3.59 -8.39 2.35
CA ALA A 74 3.85 -8.61 3.77
C ALA A 74 4.20 -7.33 4.55
N HIS A 75 4.90 -6.38 3.91
CA HIS A 75 5.35 -5.16 4.57
C HIS A 75 5.44 -4.00 3.58
N MET A 76 4.82 -2.86 3.92
CA MET A 76 4.96 -1.60 3.21
C MET A 76 4.97 -0.43 4.22
N PRO A 77 6.06 0.35 4.32
CA PRO A 77 6.13 1.52 5.19
C PRO A 77 5.61 2.78 4.50
N PHE A 78 4.67 3.49 5.12
CA PHE A 78 4.09 4.72 4.59
C PHE A 78 4.30 5.91 5.53
N ASP A 79 4.40 7.09 4.93
CA ASP A 79 4.15 8.33 5.64
C ASP A 79 2.68 8.41 6.08
N ARG A 80 2.45 9.03 7.23
CA ARG A 80 1.11 9.20 7.79
C ARG A 80 0.15 9.94 6.85
N ALA A 81 0.59 11.02 6.19
CA ALA A 81 -0.29 11.80 5.32
C ALA A 81 -0.63 11.01 4.03
N ALA A 82 0.35 10.34 3.44
CA ALA A 82 0.16 9.46 2.29
C ALA A 82 -0.84 8.33 2.60
N LEU A 83 -0.71 7.69 3.77
CA LEU A 83 -1.65 6.65 4.20
C LEU A 83 -3.05 7.20 4.46
N ALA A 84 -3.15 8.34 5.16
CA ALA A 84 -4.44 8.99 5.46
C ALA A 84 -5.20 9.39 4.20
N ALA A 85 -4.49 9.85 3.16
CA ALA A 85 -5.06 10.17 1.87
C ALA A 85 -5.57 8.91 1.13
N SER A 86 -4.90 7.77 1.34
CA SER A 86 -5.15 6.51 0.63
C SER A 86 -6.28 5.67 1.20
N VAL A 87 -6.54 5.71 2.52
CA VAL A 87 -7.56 4.86 3.14
C VAL A 87 -8.96 5.43 2.97
N ASP A 88 -9.94 4.56 2.78
CA ASP A 88 -11.35 4.92 2.65
C ASP A 88 -12.10 4.66 3.96
N GLN A 89 -12.52 3.42 4.20
CA GLN A 89 -13.34 3.02 5.36
C GLN A 89 -12.56 2.16 6.34
N LEU A 90 -12.78 2.39 7.63
CA LEU A 90 -12.31 1.49 8.69
C LEU A 90 -13.19 0.25 8.70
N LEU A 91 -12.62 -0.92 8.46
CA LEU A 91 -13.34 -2.19 8.40
C LEU A 91 -13.28 -2.92 9.74
N LYS A 92 -12.21 -2.72 10.52
CA LYS A 92 -12.03 -3.35 11.83
C LYS A 92 -11.09 -2.54 12.71
N GLU A 93 -11.45 -2.35 13.97
CA GLU A 93 -10.60 -1.62 14.94
C GLU A 93 -9.46 -2.45 15.51
N LYS A 94 -9.70 -3.74 15.74
CA LYS A 94 -8.75 -4.66 16.38
C LYS A 94 -8.70 -6.01 15.65
N ALA A 95 -7.58 -6.29 15.02
CA ALA A 95 -7.27 -7.56 14.37
C ALA A 95 -5.91 -8.05 14.83
N ALA A 96 -5.66 -9.35 14.65
CA ALA A 96 -4.31 -9.89 14.78
C ALA A 96 -3.41 -9.24 13.72
N VAL A 97 -2.21 -8.84 14.13
CA VAL A 97 -1.18 -8.34 13.22
C VAL A 97 -0.62 -9.50 12.41
N ASN A 98 -0.33 -9.27 11.13
CA ASN A 98 0.28 -10.28 10.28
C ASN A 98 1.71 -10.61 10.78
N PRO A 99 2.02 -11.86 11.15
CA PRO A 99 3.35 -12.22 11.64
C PRO A 99 4.46 -11.99 10.60
N ASP A 100 4.16 -12.05 9.30
CA ASP A 100 5.16 -11.81 8.24
C ASP A 100 5.66 -10.36 8.19
N LEU A 101 4.96 -9.44 8.87
CA LEU A 101 5.34 -8.03 8.92
C LEU A 101 6.68 -7.82 9.63
N ASP A 102 6.98 -8.61 10.66
CA ASP A 102 8.20 -8.45 11.46
C ASP A 102 9.45 -8.72 10.60
N ALA A 103 9.44 -9.77 9.79
CA ALA A 103 10.56 -10.09 8.89
C ALA A 103 10.80 -8.95 7.89
N GLY A 104 9.74 -8.44 7.25
CA GLY A 104 9.85 -7.30 6.32
C GLY A 104 10.33 -6.03 7.00
N TYR A 105 9.84 -5.76 8.22
CA TYR A 105 10.31 -4.63 9.02
C TYR A 105 11.81 -4.72 9.31
N GLN A 106 12.30 -5.87 9.77
CA GLN A 106 13.72 -6.03 10.11
C GLN A 106 14.61 -5.84 8.88
N GLN A 107 14.19 -6.39 7.73
CA GLN A 107 14.88 -6.17 6.46
C GLN A 107 14.92 -4.69 6.07
N TRP A 108 13.77 -4.02 6.15
CA TRP A 108 13.66 -2.58 5.87
C TRP A 108 14.56 -1.75 6.78
N GLN A 109 14.56 -2.02 8.09
CA GLN A 109 15.36 -1.29 9.08
C GLN A 109 16.86 -1.49 8.82
N THR A 110 17.30 -2.72 8.60
CA THR A 110 18.70 -3.07 8.32
C THR A 110 19.21 -2.43 7.02
N ALA A 111 18.34 -2.31 6.02
CA ALA A 111 18.66 -1.72 4.73
C ALA A 111 18.56 -0.19 4.69
N ASN A 112 18.20 0.48 5.80
CA ASN A 112 17.84 1.90 5.82
C ASN A 112 16.78 2.23 4.73
N GLY A 113 15.74 1.40 4.66
CA GLY A 113 14.76 1.46 3.60
C GLY A 113 13.97 2.79 3.57
N GLY A 114 13.50 3.13 2.37
CA GLY A 114 12.65 4.31 2.18
C GLY A 114 11.24 4.15 2.73
N VAL A 115 10.47 5.23 2.67
CA VAL A 115 9.06 5.28 3.10
C VAL A 115 8.21 5.79 1.95
N PHE A 116 7.12 5.11 1.63
CA PHE A 116 6.21 5.53 0.57
C PHE A 116 5.54 6.86 0.94
N THR A 117 5.62 7.81 0.01
CA THR A 117 4.93 9.12 0.06
C THR A 117 3.82 9.24 -0.98
N ILE A 118 3.60 8.18 -1.76
CA ILE A 118 2.56 8.05 -2.78
C ILE A 118 1.36 7.27 -2.24
N GLY A 119 0.28 7.18 -3.02
CA GLY A 119 -0.92 6.46 -2.62
C GLY A 119 -0.71 4.94 -2.51
N VAL A 120 -1.47 4.26 -1.64
CA VAL A 120 -1.35 2.80 -1.45
C VAL A 120 -1.56 2.03 -2.76
N ALA A 121 -2.58 2.36 -3.54
CA ALA A 121 -2.85 1.69 -4.82
C ALA A 121 -1.68 1.85 -5.83
N GLU A 122 -1.06 3.03 -5.84
CA GLU A 122 0.11 3.32 -6.67
C GLU A 122 1.35 2.55 -6.20
N ALA A 123 1.63 2.54 -4.90
CA ALA A 123 2.75 1.80 -4.31
C ALA A 123 2.66 0.29 -4.55
N ILE A 124 1.44 -0.28 -4.50
CA ILE A 124 1.19 -1.68 -4.84
C ILE A 124 1.52 -1.94 -6.32
N SER A 125 1.08 -1.04 -7.20
CA SER A 125 1.33 -1.15 -8.65
C SER A 125 2.83 -1.12 -8.96
N VAL A 126 3.58 -0.20 -8.34
CA VAL A 126 5.05 -0.10 -8.48
C VAL A 126 5.75 -1.35 -7.93
N SER A 127 5.29 -1.89 -6.80
CA SER A 127 5.85 -3.10 -6.21
C SER A 127 5.74 -4.31 -7.14
N PHE A 128 4.61 -4.50 -7.82
CA PHE A 128 4.46 -5.56 -8.82
C PHE A 128 5.21 -5.27 -10.13
N GLY A 129 5.30 -4.01 -10.55
CA GLY A 129 6.09 -3.62 -11.72
C GLY A 129 7.59 -3.92 -11.53
N ALA A 130 8.12 -3.66 -10.33
CA ALA A 130 9.51 -3.99 -9.97
C ALA A 130 9.77 -5.51 -10.03
N LEU A 131 8.81 -6.33 -9.60
CA LEU A 131 8.89 -7.79 -9.69
C LEU A 131 8.90 -8.31 -11.14
N GLN A 132 8.22 -7.63 -12.06
CA GLN A 132 8.22 -7.99 -13.49
C GLN A 132 9.51 -7.54 -14.21
N GLY A 133 10.14 -6.44 -13.76
CA GLY A 133 11.41 -5.96 -14.30
C GLY A 133 12.62 -6.82 -13.92
N ALA A 134 12.62 -7.41 -12.72
CA ALA A 134 13.72 -8.24 -12.23
C ALA A 134 13.87 -9.60 -12.96
N GLY A 135 12.87 -10.01 -13.75
CA GLY A 135 12.88 -11.26 -14.52
C GLY A 135 13.22 -11.11 -16.01
N SER A 136 13.49 -9.90 -16.52
CA SER A 136 13.69 -9.66 -17.97
C SER A 136 15.12 -9.27 -18.37
N GLY A 137 16.10 -9.42 -17.47
CA GLY A 137 17.51 -9.18 -17.74
C GLY A 137 18.25 -10.47 -18.12
N GLU A 138 18.23 -10.83 -19.41
CA GLU A 138 19.40 -11.29 -20.21
C GLU A 138 18.95 -11.99 -21.49
N ARG A 139 18.46 -11.22 -22.48
CA ARG A 139 18.60 -11.63 -23.89
C ARG A 139 19.88 -11.01 -24.41
N ARG A 140 20.97 -11.76 -24.31
CA ARG A 140 22.24 -11.46 -24.99
C ARG A 140 21.96 -11.02 -26.43
N PRO A 141 22.52 -9.90 -26.91
CA PRO A 141 22.47 -9.58 -28.33
C PRO A 141 23.19 -10.71 -29.08
N LYS A 142 22.47 -11.40 -29.98
CA LYS A 142 23.11 -12.22 -31.01
C LYS A 142 23.93 -11.26 -31.86
N ASN A 143 25.24 -11.28 -31.64
CA ASN A 143 26.19 -10.57 -32.48
C ASN A 143 26.10 -11.19 -33.88
N LEU A 144 25.30 -10.59 -34.76
CA LEU A 144 25.46 -10.74 -36.19
C LEU A 144 26.79 -10.05 -36.52
N ASN A 145 27.84 -10.85 -36.65
CA ASN A 145 28.97 -10.42 -37.45
C ASN A 145 29.32 -11.53 -38.42
N ALA A 146 29.04 -11.23 -39.69
CA ALA A 146 29.64 -11.84 -40.84
C ALA A 146 31.17 -11.72 -40.76
N LYS A 147 31.88 -12.74 -41.27
CA LYS A 147 32.86 -12.57 -42.35
C LYS A 147 33.51 -13.92 -42.74
N ASN A 148 33.62 -14.05 -44.06
CA ASN A 148 34.40 -14.97 -44.91
C ASN A 148 34.08 -16.46 -44.87
#